data_AF-A0A0D2XDL2-F1
#
_entry.id   AF-A0A0D2XDL2-F1
#
_cell.length_a   1.000
_cell.length_b   1.000
_cell.length_c   1.000
_cell.angle_alpha   90.00
_cell.angle_beta   90.00
_cell.angle_gamma   90.00
#
_symmetry.space_group_name_H-M   'P 1'
#
loop_
_entity.id
_entity.type
_entity.pdbx_description
1 polymer ?
#
loop_
_entity_poly.entity_id
_entity_poly.type
_entity_poly.pdbx_seq_one_letter_code
_entity_poly.pdbx_strand_id
1 'polypeptide(L)'
;MVDDDHRGYLLELVATKLLSLEQRVQIVGMSATLPTQAQMRPIRRIEPSTHKELRDPVLNAVVTLAHETAFAGFGALVFAGSRGMCESDARWISRAMPQPHELKADVVDRRMDLLGELRSLNTGVDPVLEETVLYGVAFHRRQDG
;
A
#
# COMPACT_ATOMS: atom_id res chain seq x y z
N MET A 1 16.43 -8.74 -3.93
CA MET A 1 15.52 -8.79 -2.76
C MET A 1 14.82 -10.14 -2.65
N VAL A 2 14.31 -10.76 -3.73
CA VAL A 2 14.06 -12.22 -3.77
C VAL A 2 15.35 -13.00 -4.09
N ASP A 3 16.14 -12.51 -5.04
CA ASP A 3 17.50 -13.00 -5.36
C ASP A 3 18.58 -12.51 -4.36
N ASP A 4 18.16 -12.02 -3.18
CA ASP A 4 19.11 -11.60 -2.14
C ASP A 4 19.42 -12.79 -1.23
N ASP A 5 20.69 -13.21 -1.18
CA ASP A 5 21.12 -14.41 -0.43
C ASP A 5 20.83 -14.32 1.08
N HIS A 6 20.66 -13.12 1.64
CA HIS A 6 20.43 -12.93 3.08
C HIS A 6 18.95 -12.82 3.45
N ARG A 7 18.11 -12.23 2.59
CA ARG A 7 16.71 -11.90 2.95
C ARG A 7 15.68 -12.39 1.94
N GLY A 8 16.11 -12.91 0.79
CA GLY A 8 15.24 -13.41 -0.27
C GLY A 8 14.31 -14.52 0.13
N TYR A 9 14.82 -15.48 0.90
CA TYR A 9 14.04 -16.60 1.41
C TYR A 9 12.86 -16.16 2.29
N LEU A 10 12.95 -15.00 2.96
CA LEU A 10 11.85 -14.48 3.77
C LEU A 10 10.69 -14.03 2.90
N LEU A 11 10.98 -13.36 1.78
CA LEU A 11 9.95 -12.89 0.86
C LEU A 11 9.27 -14.07 0.15
N GLU A 12 10.04 -15.09 -0.23
CA GLU A 12 9.50 -16.35 -0.74
C GLU A 12 8.60 -17.03 0.30
N LEU A 13 9.07 -17.20 1.53
CA LEU A 13 8.30 -17.83 2.61
C LEU A 13 7.01 -17.08 2.93
N VAL A 14 7.05 -15.74 2.93
CA VAL A 14 5.85 -14.90 3.12
C VAL A 14 4.88 -15.11 1.97
N ALA A 15 5.35 -15.06 0.72
CA ALA A 15 4.48 -15.29 -0.43
C ALA A 15 3.83 -16.68 -0.40
N THR A 16 4.60 -17.74 -0.11
CA THR A 16 4.08 -19.11 0.01
C THR A 16 3.02 -19.22 1.11
N LYS A 17 3.28 -18.62 2.28
CA LYS A 17 2.31 -18.64 3.39
C LYS A 17 1.04 -17.87 3.04
N LEU A 18 1.16 -16.70 2.44
CA LEU A 18 0.01 -15.91 1.98
C LEU A 18 -0.81 -16.66 0.92
N LEU A 19 -0.17 -17.40 0.01
CA LEU A 19 -0.85 -18.25 -0.96
C LEU A 19 -1.51 -19.49 -0.35
N SER A 20 -1.08 -19.89 0.86
CA SER A 20 -1.66 -21.02 1.60
C SER A 20 -2.84 -20.60 2.49
N LEU A 21 -3.14 -19.30 2.56
CA LEU A 21 -4.29 -18.80 3.30
C LEU A 21 -5.59 -19.11 2.56
N GLU A 22 -6.65 -19.40 3.31
CA GLU A 22 -8.00 -19.58 2.74
C GLU A 22 -8.60 -18.24 2.28
N GLN A 23 -8.11 -17.12 2.82
CA GLN A 23 -8.51 -15.79 2.42
C GLN A 23 -7.93 -15.43 1.05
N ARG A 24 -8.73 -14.76 0.21
CA ARG A 24 -8.25 -14.20 -1.06
C ARG A 24 -7.33 -13.00 -0.79
N VAL A 25 -6.01 -13.21 -0.90
CA VAL A 25 -5.00 -12.17 -0.79
C VAL A 25 -4.46 -11.85 -2.18
N GLN A 26 -4.48 -10.56 -2.57
CA GLN A 26 -3.80 -10.10 -3.76
C GLN A 26 -2.34 -9.75 -3.41
N ILE A 27 -1.39 -10.46 -4.01
CA ILE A 27 0.04 -10.17 -3.86
C ILE A 27 0.50 -9.38 -5.08
N VAL A 28 1.01 -8.18 -4.85
CA VAL A 28 1.59 -7.33 -5.89
C VAL A 28 3.11 -7.32 -5.72
N GLY A 29 3.82 -8.02 -6.62
CA GLY A 29 5.28 -8.04 -6.66
C GLY A 29 5.83 -7.00 -7.64
N MET A 30 6.77 -6.18 -7.19
CA MET A 30 7.52 -5.24 -8.03
C MET A 30 8.97 -5.71 -8.15
N SER A 31 9.51 -5.75 -9.37
CA SER A 31 10.90 -6.15 -9.62
C SER A 31 11.54 -5.27 -10.69
N ALA A 32 12.88 -5.20 -10.68
CA ALA A 32 13.64 -4.73 -11.82
C ALA A 32 13.49 -5.72 -12.99
N THR A 33 13.79 -5.29 -14.22
CA THR A 33 13.80 -6.18 -15.39
C THR A 33 14.78 -7.33 -15.17
N LEU A 34 14.25 -8.55 -15.01
CA LEU A 34 15.02 -9.77 -14.80
C LEU A 34 15.31 -10.45 -16.14
N PRO A 35 16.51 -11.00 -16.38
CA PRO A 35 16.85 -11.66 -17.64
C PRO A 35 15.94 -12.87 -17.97
N THR A 36 15.35 -13.51 -16.95
CA THR A 36 14.42 -14.65 -17.09
C THR A 36 13.00 -14.24 -17.56
N GLN A 37 12.75 -12.95 -17.81
CA GLN A 37 11.43 -12.42 -18.18
C GLN A 37 10.90 -12.93 -19.54
N ALA A 38 11.72 -13.63 -20.34
CA ALA A 38 11.30 -14.24 -21.60
C ALA A 38 10.12 -15.23 -21.46
N GLN A 39 9.83 -15.74 -20.26
CA GLN A 39 8.68 -16.61 -20.00
C GLN A 39 7.42 -15.91 -19.47
N MET A 40 7.51 -14.64 -19.04
CA MET A 40 6.38 -13.93 -18.42
C MET A 40 5.77 -12.91 -19.39
N ARG A 41 4.62 -13.25 -19.97
CA ARG A 41 3.83 -12.29 -20.76
C ARG A 41 3.03 -11.39 -19.80
N PRO A 42 3.18 -10.06 -19.84
CA PRO A 42 2.38 -9.17 -19.01
C PRO A 42 0.90 -9.31 -19.39
N ILE A 43 0.05 -9.56 -18.38
CA ILE A 43 -1.40 -9.66 -18.54
C ILE A 43 -2.06 -8.28 -18.66
N ARG A 44 -1.41 -7.25 -18.12
CA ARG A 44 -1.88 -5.87 -18.11
C ARG A 44 -0.68 -4.93 -18.00
N ARG A 45 -0.79 -3.77 -18.64
CA ARG A 45 0.12 -2.64 -18.44
C ARG A 45 -0.61 -1.51 -17.70
N ILE A 46 0.08 -0.87 -16.77
CA ILE A 46 -0.40 0.38 -16.16
C ILE A 46 0.02 1.50 -17.10
N GLU A 47 -0.97 2.25 -17.58
CA GLU A 47 -0.71 3.36 -18.49
C GLU A 47 -0.07 4.55 -17.76
N PRO A 48 0.75 5.36 -18.45
CA PRO A 48 1.27 6.59 -17.88
C PRO A 48 0.15 7.49 -17.36
N SER A 49 0.34 8.08 -16.17
CA SER A 49 -0.66 8.98 -15.61
C SER A 49 -0.71 10.30 -16.38
N THR A 50 -1.92 10.85 -16.49
CA THR A 50 -2.14 12.24 -16.94
C THR A 50 -1.81 13.27 -15.84
N HIS A 51 -1.74 12.82 -14.58
CA HIS A 51 -1.44 13.65 -13.42
C HIS A 51 0.07 13.89 -13.31
N LYS A 52 0.49 15.15 -13.12
CA LYS A 52 1.92 15.52 -13.15
C LYS A 52 2.69 14.90 -11.99
N GLU A 53 2.03 14.77 -10.85
CA GLU A 53 2.50 14.13 -9.63
C GLU A 53 2.79 12.63 -9.80
N LEU A 54 2.11 11.95 -10.73
CA LEU A 54 2.24 10.51 -10.99
C LEU A 54 2.97 10.24 -12.31
N ARG A 55 3.87 11.15 -12.71
CA ARG A 55 4.74 10.94 -13.87
C ARG A 55 5.80 9.86 -13.64
N ASP A 56 6.24 9.71 -12.39
CA ASP A 56 7.13 8.61 -12.02
C ASP A 56 6.38 7.27 -12.18
N PRO A 57 6.87 6.35 -13.03
CA PRO A 57 6.15 5.12 -13.34
C PRO A 57 6.04 4.17 -12.14
N VAL A 58 6.97 4.23 -11.19
CA VAL A 58 6.97 3.39 -9.99
C VAL A 58 5.87 3.87 -9.04
N LEU A 59 5.86 5.17 -8.71
CA LEU A 59 4.82 5.77 -7.88
C LEU A 59 3.43 5.60 -8.51
N ASN A 60 3.30 5.84 -9.82
CA ASN A 60 2.05 5.63 -10.53
C ASN A 60 1.55 4.19 -10.40
N ALA A 61 2.45 3.21 -10.54
CA ALA A 61 2.10 1.81 -10.38
C ALA A 61 1.69 1.47 -8.95
N VAL A 62 2.41 1.96 -7.94
CA VAL A 62 2.09 1.77 -6.50
C VAL A 62 0.69 2.31 -6.20
N VAL A 63 0.41 3.55 -6.58
CA VAL A 63 -0.89 4.20 -6.34
C VAL A 63 -2.01 3.48 -7.09
N THR A 64 -1.81 3.17 -8.37
CA THR A 64 -2.81 2.49 -9.22
C THR A 64 -3.17 1.12 -8.64
N LEU A 65 -2.16 0.31 -8.31
CA LEU A 65 -2.38 -1.05 -7.82
C LEU A 65 -3.02 -1.03 -6.43
N ALA A 66 -2.56 -0.17 -5.52
CA ALA A 66 -3.16 -0.05 -4.18
C ALA A 66 -4.63 0.39 -4.26
N HIS A 67 -4.93 1.40 -5.09
CA HIS A 67 -6.30 1.87 -5.31
C HIS A 67 -7.19 0.76 -5.91
N GLU A 68 -6.74 0.08 -6.98
CA GLU A 68 -7.54 -0.97 -7.61
C GLU A 68 -7.79 -2.16 -6.69
N THR A 69 -6.79 -2.58 -5.92
CA THR A 69 -6.93 -3.63 -4.91
C THR A 69 -7.97 -3.25 -3.86
N ALA A 70 -7.87 -2.03 -3.31
CA ALA A 70 -8.81 -1.52 -2.32
C ALA A 70 -10.23 -1.37 -2.89
N PHE A 71 -10.35 -0.82 -4.10
CA PHE A 71 -11.63 -0.61 -4.78
C PHE A 71 -12.33 -1.94 -5.11
N ALA A 72 -11.56 -3.00 -5.36
CA ALA A 72 -12.08 -4.36 -5.54
C ALA A 72 -12.49 -5.04 -4.20
N GLY A 73 -12.34 -4.36 -3.05
CA GLY A 73 -12.73 -4.86 -1.73
C GLY A 73 -11.64 -5.64 -0.99
N PHE A 74 -10.39 -5.55 -1.42
CA PHE A 74 -9.26 -6.23 -0.78
C PHE A 74 -8.35 -5.27 -0.01
N GLY A 75 -7.52 -5.81 0.89
CA GLY A 75 -6.44 -5.06 1.52
C GLY A 75 -5.17 -5.09 0.67
N ALA A 76 -4.43 -3.98 0.62
CA ALA A 76 -3.12 -3.90 -0.02
C ALA A 76 -2.02 -3.64 1.01
N LEU A 77 -0.93 -4.41 0.95
CA LEU A 77 0.28 -4.18 1.75
C LEU A 77 1.39 -3.68 0.83
N VAL A 78 1.83 -2.45 1.05
CA VAL A 78 2.90 -1.81 0.26
C VAL A 78 4.20 -1.79 1.05
N PHE A 79 5.25 -2.40 0.50
CA PHE A 79 6.59 -2.36 1.08
C PHE A 79 7.39 -1.20 0.50
N ALA A 80 7.58 -0.15 1.28
CA ALA A 80 8.39 0.99 0.88
C ALA A 80 9.88 0.78 1.25
N GLY A 81 10.77 1.32 0.43
CA GLY A 81 12.22 1.18 0.61
C GLY A 81 12.84 2.06 1.71
N SER A 82 12.09 2.97 2.33
CA SER A 82 12.57 3.81 3.43
C SER A 82 11.44 4.36 4.29
N ARG A 83 11.76 4.90 5.48
CA ARG A 83 10.78 5.51 6.40
C ARG A 83 10.04 6.69 5.74
N GLY A 84 10.77 7.58 5.06
CA GLY A 84 10.17 8.71 4.36
C GLY A 84 9.33 8.31 3.15
N MET A 85 9.66 7.18 2.50
CA MET A 85 8.84 6.65 1.41
C MET A 85 7.55 6.03 1.94
N CYS A 86 7.53 5.35 3.10
CA CYS A 86 6.28 4.85 3.68
C CYS A 86 5.24 5.97 3.87
N GLU A 87 5.66 7.10 4.43
CA GLU A 87 4.78 8.26 4.65
C GLU A 87 4.36 8.92 3.32
N SER A 88 5.27 9.03 2.37
CA SER A 88 5.00 9.63 1.06
C SER A 88 4.02 8.78 0.25
N ASP A 89 4.22 7.46 0.22
CA ASP A 89 3.33 6.53 -0.46
C ASP A 89 1.94 6.55 0.18
N ALA A 90 1.85 6.56 1.52
CA ALA A 90 0.56 6.65 2.22
C ALA A 90 -0.24 7.90 1.82
N ARG A 91 0.42 9.06 1.71
CA ARG A 91 -0.22 10.30 1.23
C ARG A 91 -0.66 10.22 -0.22
N TRP A 92 0.14 9.62 -1.10
CA TRP A 92 -0.21 9.51 -2.52
C TRP A 92 -1.36 8.53 -2.74
N ILE A 93 -1.35 7.42 -2.02
CA ILE A 93 -2.43 6.43 -2.06
C ILE A 93 -3.71 7.04 -1.49
N SER A 94 -3.67 7.77 -0.37
CA SER A 94 -4.88 8.36 0.24
C SER A 94 -5.59 9.35 -0.69
N ARG A 95 -4.83 10.10 -1.49
CA ARG A 95 -5.38 11.04 -2.49
C ARG A 95 -6.13 10.36 -3.63
N ALA A 96 -5.78 9.11 -3.94
CA ALA A 96 -6.47 8.32 -4.97
C ALA A 96 -7.70 7.58 -4.43
N MET A 97 -7.84 7.45 -3.10
CA MET A 97 -8.96 6.74 -2.49
C MET A 97 -10.25 7.58 -2.52
N PRO A 98 -11.43 6.93 -2.46
CA PRO A 98 -12.71 7.63 -2.35
C PRO A 98 -12.72 8.59 -1.17
N GLN A 99 -13.28 9.77 -1.39
CA GLN A 99 -13.44 10.78 -0.37
C GLN A 99 -14.42 10.29 0.71
N PRO A 100 -14.29 10.72 1.97
CA PRO A 100 -15.17 10.27 3.05
C PRO A 100 -16.67 10.45 2.76
N HIS A 101 -17.06 11.50 2.04
CA HIS A 101 -18.45 11.75 1.67
C HIS A 101 -19.00 10.80 0.59
N GLU A 102 -18.13 10.07 -0.10
CA GLU A 102 -18.49 9.05 -1.10
C GLU A 102 -18.65 7.66 -0.46
N LEU A 103 -18.31 7.52 0.83
CA LEU A 103 -18.39 6.27 1.58
C LEU A 103 -19.71 6.14 2.34
N LYS A 104 -20.06 4.91 2.71
CA LYS A 104 -21.17 4.67 3.62
C LYS A 104 -20.86 5.26 5.00
N ALA A 105 -21.89 5.81 5.66
CA ALA A 105 -21.74 6.47 6.96
C ALA A 105 -21.08 5.55 8.00
N ASP A 106 -21.44 4.26 8.04
CA ASP A 106 -20.87 3.30 8.98
C ASP A 106 -19.35 3.09 8.80
N VAL A 107 -18.84 3.22 7.57
CA VAL A 107 -17.39 3.15 7.29
C VAL A 107 -16.70 4.40 7.79
N VAL A 108 -17.28 5.57 7.58
CA VAL A 108 -16.73 6.85 8.03
C VAL A 108 -16.72 6.91 9.55
N ASP A 109 -17.82 6.53 10.21
CA ASP A 109 -17.95 6.52 11.66
C ASP A 109 -16.86 5.64 12.30
N ARG A 110 -16.68 4.41 11.79
CA ARG A 110 -15.60 3.52 12.28
C ARG A 110 -14.20 4.09 12.09
N ARG A 111 -13.95 4.81 10.99
CA ARG A 111 -12.65 5.46 10.76
C ARG A 111 -12.45 6.66 11.69
N MET A 112 -13.51 7.39 12.00
CA MET A 112 -13.49 8.50 12.97
C MET A 112 -13.26 8.00 14.39
N ASP A 113 -13.93 6.92 14.79
CA ASP A 113 -13.72 6.27 16.08
C ASP A 113 -12.26 5.83 16.23
N LEU A 114 -11.72 5.13 15.23
CA LEU A 114 -10.30 4.74 15.19
C LEU A 114 -9.38 5.96 15.31
N LEU A 115 -9.66 7.05 14.60
CA LEU A 115 -8.86 8.27 14.70
C LEU A 115 -8.95 8.90 16.11
N GLY A 116 -10.13 8.86 16.73
CA GLY A 116 -10.34 9.28 18.11
C GLY A 116 -9.53 8.45 19.11
N GLU A 117 -9.52 7.13 18.95
CA GLU A 117 -8.69 6.21 19.73
C GLU A 117 -7.21 6.55 19.58
N LEU A 118 -6.71 6.70 18.34
CA LEU A 118 -5.32 7.06 18.06
C LEU A 118 -4.91 8.38 18.72
N ARG A 119 -5.79 9.39 18.68
CA ARG A 119 -5.55 10.70 19.33
C ARG A 119 -5.48 10.58 20.85
N SER A 120 -6.20 9.64 21.44
CA SER A 120 -6.23 9.42 22.90
C SER A 120 -5.02 8.65 23.44
N LEU A 121 -4.18 8.07 22.57
CA LEU A 121 -2.96 7.39 22.98
C LEU A 121 -1.95 8.37 23.58
N ASN A 122 -1.15 7.91 24.53
CA ASN A 122 -0.11 8.72 25.21
C ASN A 122 0.96 9.28 24.25
N THR A 123 1.10 8.69 23.06
CA THR A 123 2.01 9.16 22.01
C THR A 123 1.40 10.23 21.11
N GLY A 124 0.09 10.47 21.22
CA GLY A 124 -0.68 11.17 20.21
C GLY A 124 -0.76 10.40 18.89
N VAL A 125 -1.36 11.05 17.88
CA VAL A 125 -1.46 10.53 16.52
C VAL A 125 -0.37 11.17 15.64
N ASP A 126 0.27 10.37 14.78
CA ASP A 126 1.19 10.88 13.77
C ASP A 126 0.41 11.76 12.77
N PRO A 127 0.90 12.97 12.40
CA PRO A 127 0.17 13.87 11.49
C PRO A 127 -0.18 13.22 10.14
N VAL A 128 0.63 12.27 9.69
CA VAL A 128 0.37 11.52 8.45
C VAL A 128 -0.72 10.48 8.64
N LEU A 129 -0.81 9.84 9.79
CA LEU A 129 -1.94 8.96 10.08
C LEU A 129 -3.24 9.76 10.22
N GLU A 130 -3.16 10.94 10.83
CA GLU A 130 -4.32 11.82 11.01
C GLU A 130 -4.92 12.27 9.66
N GLU A 131 -4.08 12.50 8.64
CA GLU A 131 -4.56 12.84 7.29
C GLU A 131 -5.00 11.60 6.48
N THR A 132 -4.39 10.42 6.63
CA THR A 132 -4.64 9.29 5.72
C THR A 132 -5.67 8.27 6.22
N VAL A 133 -5.88 8.12 7.54
CA VAL A 133 -6.73 7.05 8.10
C VAL A 133 -8.20 7.18 7.64
N LEU A 134 -8.72 8.40 7.51
CA LEU A 134 -10.09 8.62 7.01
C LEU A 134 -10.29 8.16 5.56
N TYR A 135 -9.21 8.02 4.80
CA TYR A 135 -9.19 7.50 3.43
C TYR A 135 -8.90 5.99 3.38
N GLY A 136 -8.74 5.33 4.54
CA GLY A 136 -8.48 3.90 4.64
C GLY A 136 -7.02 3.53 4.38
N VAL A 137 -6.11 4.50 4.52
CA VAL A 137 -4.68 4.29 4.31
C VAL A 137 -3.94 4.55 5.61
N ALA A 138 -3.05 3.64 5.97
CA ALA A 138 -2.15 3.77 7.11
C ALA A 138 -0.75 3.30 6.71
N PHE A 139 0.24 3.68 7.49
CA PHE A 139 1.62 3.21 7.31
C PHE A 139 2.17 2.71 8.64
N HIS A 140 3.21 1.89 8.53
CA HIS A 140 3.97 1.40 9.67
C HIS A 140 5.45 1.65 9.41
N ARG A 141 6.15 2.17 10.42
CA ARG A 141 7.59 2.38 10.41
C ARG A 141 8.14 2.09 11.80
N ARG A 142 9.38 1.59 11.86
CA ARG A 142 10.12 1.48 13.12
C ARG A 142 10.40 2.90 13.64
N GLN A 143 10.12 3.16 14.93
CA GLN A 143 10.65 4.31 15.63
C GLN A 143 12.09 3.97 16.07
N ASP A 144 13.05 4.79 15.67
CA ASP A 144 14.39 4.75 16.28
C ASP A 144 14.37 5.78 17.39
N GLY A 145 14.57 5.32 18.62
CA GLY A 145 14.84 6.17 19.78
C GLY A 145 16.29 6.62 19.84
#